data_AF-A0A7I7Q7X4-F1
#
_entry.id   AF-A0A7I7Q7X4-F1
#
_cell.length_a   1.000
_cell.length_b   1.000
_cell.length_c   1.000
_cell.angle_alpha   90.00
_cell.angle_beta   90.00
_cell.angle_gamma   90.00
#
_symmetry.space_group_name_H-M   'P 1'
#
loop_
_entity.id
_entity.type
_entity.pdbx_description
1 polymer ?
#
loop_
_entity_poly.entity_id
_entity_poly.type
_entity_poly.pdbx_seq_one_letter_code
_entity_poly.pdbx_strand_id
1 'polypeptide(L)'
;MVTTDYGLFWSLSFAVTAATWHKIGGFCERYRGYGGEDTDFAQCAAKQKISMRWVGGAHAFHQFHPTADPPVHHLDDIVRNATIFHERWGWWPMQGWLAAFEDDGLIVRDADGHPQRTGVRQDVLGPSLG
;
A
#
# COMPACT_ATOMS: atom_id res chain seq x y z
N MET A 1 -5.65 11.53 -19.68
CA MET A 1 -5.77 10.28 -20.45
C MET A 1 -6.52 9.25 -19.60
N VAL A 2 -7.38 8.41 -20.19
CA VAL A 2 -8.05 7.32 -19.47
C VAL A 2 -7.08 6.16 -19.28
N THR A 3 -7.02 5.56 -18.08
CA THR A 3 -6.16 4.42 -17.77
C THR A 3 -6.93 3.32 -17.03
N THR A 4 -6.46 2.09 -17.21
CA THR A 4 -6.84 0.90 -16.43
C THR A 4 -5.67 0.38 -15.61
N ASP A 5 -4.61 1.18 -15.48
CA ASP A 5 -3.49 0.90 -14.57
C ASP A 5 -3.86 1.33 -13.16
N TYR A 6 -4.61 0.47 -12.49
CA TYR A 6 -5.13 0.69 -11.14
C TYR A 6 -4.03 0.70 -10.08
N GLY A 7 -2.86 0.11 -10.36
CA GLY A 7 -1.71 0.12 -9.45
C GLY A 7 -1.11 1.51 -9.21
N LEU A 8 -1.42 2.47 -10.09
CA LEU A 8 -0.94 3.85 -10.00
C LEU A 8 -1.91 4.80 -9.29
N PHE A 9 -3.03 4.30 -8.73
CA PHE A 9 -3.94 5.14 -7.94
C PHE A 9 -3.35 5.45 -6.56
N TRP A 10 -3.16 6.73 -6.26
CA TRP A 10 -2.64 7.21 -4.98
C TRP A 10 -3.62 8.28 -4.45
N SER A 11 -4.18 8.08 -3.25
CA SER A 11 -5.29 8.88 -2.72
C SER A 11 -4.90 10.29 -2.25
N LEU A 12 -3.60 10.64 -2.30
CA LEU A 12 -3.07 11.96 -1.97
C LEU A 12 -3.81 13.11 -2.68
N SER A 13 -4.26 12.90 -3.92
CA SER A 13 -5.10 13.86 -4.63
C SER A 13 -5.95 13.16 -5.68
N PHE A 14 -7.24 12.97 -5.39
CA PHE A 14 -8.20 12.41 -6.34
C PHE A 14 -9.58 13.05 -6.19
N ALA A 15 -10.41 12.89 -7.22
CA ALA A 15 -11.80 13.32 -7.21
C ALA A 15 -12.68 12.26 -7.86
N VAL A 16 -13.88 12.11 -7.32
CA VAL A 16 -14.88 11.16 -7.80
C VAL A 16 -16.28 11.72 -7.53
N THR A 17 -17.27 11.37 -8.35
CA THR A 17 -18.66 11.74 -8.05
C THR A 17 -19.18 10.90 -6.88
N ALA A 18 -20.15 11.42 -6.11
CA ALA A 18 -20.79 10.66 -5.04
C ALA A 18 -21.39 9.32 -5.54
N ALA A 19 -22.00 9.30 -6.73
CA ALA A 19 -22.53 8.07 -7.31
C ALA A 19 -21.43 7.03 -7.59
N THR A 20 -20.28 7.47 -8.14
CA THR A 20 -19.15 6.58 -8.40
C THR A 20 -18.51 6.10 -7.09
N TRP A 21 -18.40 6.96 -6.07
CA TRP A 21 -17.93 6.57 -4.73
C TRP A 21 -18.77 5.44 -4.13
N HIS A 22 -20.10 5.60 -4.13
CA HIS A 22 -21.00 4.56 -3.66
C HIS A 22 -20.94 3.28 -4.48
N LYS A 23 -20.71 3.38 -5.80
CA LYS A 23 -20.53 2.20 -6.67
C LYS A 23 -19.24 1.45 -6.36
N ILE A 24 -18.15 2.15 -6.02
CA ILE A 24 -16.88 1.52 -5.62
C ILE A 24 -17.03 0.86 -4.24
N GLY A 25 -17.76 1.49 -3.33
CA GLY A 25 -17.95 1.01 -1.96
C GLY A 25 -17.01 1.66 -0.93
N GLY A 26 -16.33 2.74 -1.31
CA GLY A 26 -15.38 3.45 -0.43
C GLY A 26 -14.10 2.66 -0.13
N PHE A 27 -13.33 3.12 0.84
CA PHE A 27 -12.15 2.40 1.35
C PHE A 27 -12.57 1.28 2.30
N CYS A 28 -11.79 0.19 2.28
CA CYS A 28 -11.97 -0.89 3.24
C CYS A 28 -11.45 -0.48 4.63
N GLU A 29 -12.32 -0.45 5.64
CA GLU A 29 -11.98 -0.02 7.00
C GLU A 29 -11.11 -1.03 7.80
N ARG A 30 -10.81 -2.19 7.20
CA ARG A 30 -9.88 -3.17 7.80
C ARG A 30 -8.43 -2.69 7.74
N TYR A 31 -8.10 -1.86 6.75
CA TYR A 31 -6.77 -1.25 6.65
C TYR A 31 -6.62 -0.19 7.73
N ARG A 32 -5.46 -0.17 8.37
CA ARG A 32 -5.07 0.82 9.38
C ARG A 32 -3.61 1.20 9.15
N GLY A 33 -3.21 2.35 9.67
CA GLY A 33 -1.86 2.85 9.47
C GLY A 33 -1.55 3.06 8.00
N TYR A 34 -0.44 2.51 7.52
CA TYR A 34 0.10 2.80 6.19
C TYR A 34 0.17 1.57 5.28
N GLY A 35 -0.25 1.73 4.03
CA GLY A 35 0.02 0.81 2.93
C GLY A 35 -1.13 -0.13 2.56
N GLY A 36 -1.36 -0.29 1.26
CA GLY A 36 -2.29 -1.26 0.67
C GLY A 36 -3.74 -0.78 0.51
N GLU A 37 -4.18 0.24 1.25
CA GLU A 37 -5.53 0.79 1.20
C GLU A 37 -5.88 1.41 -0.16
N ASP A 38 -4.93 2.15 -0.75
CA ASP A 38 -5.09 2.77 -2.07
C ASP A 38 -5.18 1.72 -3.17
N THR A 39 -4.31 0.71 -3.11
CA THR A 39 -4.34 -0.41 -4.05
C THR A 39 -5.66 -1.18 -3.92
N ASP A 40 -6.18 -1.40 -2.71
CA ASP A 40 -7.48 -2.06 -2.50
C ASP A 40 -8.64 -1.26 -3.11
N PHE A 41 -8.66 0.06 -2.88
CA PHE A 41 -9.65 0.95 -3.46
C PHE A 41 -9.62 0.91 -4.99
N ALA A 42 -8.42 0.95 -5.57
CA ALA A 42 -8.25 0.87 -7.02
C ALA A 42 -8.71 -0.47 -7.59
N GLN A 43 -8.45 -1.58 -6.88
CA GLN A 43 -8.96 -2.91 -7.26
C GLN A 43 -10.48 -3.00 -7.16
N CYS A 44 -11.12 -2.34 -6.18
CA CYS A 44 -12.57 -2.22 -6.12
C CYS A 44 -13.12 -1.48 -7.36
N ALA A 45 -12.47 -0.38 -7.78
CA ALA A 45 -12.83 0.33 -9.01
C ALA A 45 -12.63 -0.54 -10.26
N ALA A 46 -11.54 -1.32 -10.32
CA ALA A 46 -11.25 -2.26 -11.40
C ALA A 46 -12.33 -3.32 -11.56
N LYS A 47 -12.74 -3.95 -10.45
CA LYS A 47 -13.81 -4.96 -10.42
C LYS A 47 -15.13 -4.42 -10.95
N GLN A 48 -15.40 -3.12 -10.75
CA GLN A 48 -16.58 -2.41 -11.25
C GLN A 48 -16.41 -1.80 -12.65
N LYS A 49 -15.25 -2.03 -13.31
CA LYS A 49 -14.87 -1.48 -14.62
C LYS A 49 -14.95 0.06 -14.67
N ILE A 50 -14.65 0.71 -13.55
CA ILE A 50 -14.63 2.18 -13.45
C ILE A 50 -13.24 2.64 -13.90
N SER A 51 -13.17 3.41 -14.98
CA SER A 51 -11.88 3.88 -15.50
C SER A 51 -11.31 5.02 -14.66
N MET A 52 -9.98 5.06 -14.54
CA MET A 52 -9.27 6.18 -13.94
C MET A 52 -8.84 7.19 -15.00
N ARG A 53 -8.66 8.44 -14.60
CA ARG A 53 -8.18 9.50 -15.49
C ARG A 53 -7.12 10.34 -14.79
N TRP A 54 -5.97 10.49 -15.45
CA TRP A 54 -5.00 11.51 -15.08
C TRP A 54 -5.43 12.85 -15.66
N VAL A 55 -5.59 13.83 -14.76
CA VAL A 55 -5.93 15.21 -15.10
C VAL A 55 -4.65 16.04 -15.06
N GLY A 56 -4.13 16.42 -16.24
CA GLY A 56 -3.02 17.36 -16.33
C GLY A 56 -3.47 18.76 -15.91
N GLY A 57 -2.56 19.53 -15.28
CA GLY A 57 -2.83 20.91 -14.85
C GLY A 57 -3.55 21.05 -13.50
N ALA A 58 -3.94 19.95 -12.86
CA ALA A 58 -4.36 19.93 -11.46
C ALA A 58 -3.12 19.85 -10.56
N HIS A 59 -2.48 20.99 -10.29
CA HIS A 59 -1.30 21.02 -9.43
C HIS A 59 -1.69 20.74 -7.98
N ALA A 60 -1.06 19.74 -7.38
CA ALA A 60 -1.07 19.47 -5.95
C ALA A 60 0.38 19.49 -5.45
N PHE A 61 0.61 20.15 -4.32
CA PHE A 61 1.90 20.13 -3.65
C PHE A 61 1.83 19.11 -2.52
N HIS A 62 2.69 18.10 -2.57
CA HIS A 62 2.94 17.25 -1.41
C HIS A 62 4.01 17.94 -0.56
N GLN A 63 3.68 18.24 0.71
CA GLN A 63 4.69 18.74 1.64
C GLN A 63 5.74 17.66 1.85
N PHE A 64 6.99 17.96 1.51
CA PHE A 64 8.10 17.05 1.76
C PHE A 64 8.25 16.76 3.25
N HIS A 65 8.40 15.48 3.59
CA HIS A 65 8.87 15.01 4.87
C HIS A 65 9.89 13.88 4.64
N PRO A 66 10.87 13.68 5.54
CA PRO A 66 11.77 12.54 5.44
C PRO A 66 10.97 11.24 5.39
N THR A 67 11.38 10.33 4.52
CA THR A 67 10.84 8.98 4.41
C THR A 67 12.01 7.99 4.45
N ALA A 68 11.77 6.81 5.02
CA ALA A 68 12.69 5.68 4.91
C ALA A 68 12.24 4.82 3.71
N ASP A 69 13.19 4.30 2.95
CA ASP A 69 12.94 3.33 1.89
C ASP A 69 13.82 2.09 2.12
N PRO A 70 13.25 0.94 2.53
CA PRO A 70 11.81 0.71 2.72
C PRO A 70 11.24 1.43 3.97
N PRO A 71 9.92 1.62 4.07
CA PRO A 71 9.28 2.34 5.17
C PRO A 71 9.22 1.49 6.46
N VAL A 72 10.38 1.20 7.05
CA VAL A 72 10.56 0.30 8.21
C VAL A 72 9.74 0.70 9.45
N HIS A 73 9.41 1.99 9.60
CA HIS A 73 8.55 2.50 10.68
C HIS A 73 7.09 2.07 10.53
N HIS A 74 6.67 1.64 9.34
CA HIS A 74 5.36 1.11 9.03
C HIS A 74 5.35 -0.41 8.81
N LEU A 75 6.42 -1.12 9.21
CA LEU A 75 6.57 -2.56 8.97
C LEU A 75 5.34 -3.38 9.42
N ASP A 76 4.85 -3.17 10.65
CA ASP A 76 3.69 -3.91 11.17
C ASP A 76 2.42 -3.63 10.38
N ASP A 77 2.20 -2.37 10.00
CA ASP A 77 1.05 -1.98 9.21
C ASP A 77 1.11 -2.63 7.83
N ILE A 78 2.26 -2.59 7.17
CA ILE A 78 2.45 -3.16 5.84
C ILE A 78 2.27 -4.68 5.85
N VAL A 79 2.84 -5.40 6.83
CA VAL A 79 2.67 -6.86 6.94
C VAL A 79 1.20 -7.21 7.17
N ARG A 80 0.54 -6.57 8.13
CA ARG A 80 -0.89 -6.79 8.41
C ARG A 80 -1.77 -6.44 7.21
N ASN A 81 -1.53 -5.30 6.57
CA ASN A 81 -2.30 -4.83 5.43
C ASN A 81 -2.08 -5.70 4.20
N ALA A 82 -0.87 -6.25 4.00
CA ALA A 82 -0.57 -7.20 2.93
C ALA A 82 -1.40 -8.49 3.09
N THR A 83 -1.55 -9.02 4.31
CA THR A 83 -2.44 -10.14 4.60
C THR A 83 -3.90 -9.83 4.25
N ILE A 84 -4.42 -8.69 4.73
CA ILE A 84 -5.80 -8.26 4.44
C ILE A 84 -6.04 -8.16 2.93
N PHE A 85 -5.08 -7.60 2.20
CA PHE A 85 -5.15 -7.48 0.75
C PHE A 85 -5.14 -8.84 0.06
N HIS A 86 -4.21 -9.72 0.45
CA HIS A 86 -4.10 -11.05 -0.12
C HIS A 86 -5.39 -11.86 0.09
N GLU A 87 -6.02 -11.79 1.26
CA GLU A 87 -7.33 -12.42 1.50
C GLU A 87 -8.42 -11.91 0.54
N ARG A 88 -8.37 -10.63 0.16
CA ARG A 88 -9.40 -10.00 -0.68
C ARG A 88 -9.17 -10.24 -2.18
N TRP A 89 -7.92 -10.40 -2.61
CA TRP A 89 -7.56 -10.37 -4.03
C TRP A 89 -6.72 -11.56 -4.50
N GLY A 90 -6.17 -12.36 -3.61
CA GLY A 90 -5.40 -13.58 -3.93
C GLY A 90 -3.97 -13.32 -4.44
N TRP A 91 -3.42 -12.12 -4.21
CA TRP A 91 -2.03 -11.77 -4.55
C TRP A 91 -1.46 -10.75 -3.57
N TRP A 92 -0.14 -10.67 -3.46
CA TRP A 92 0.55 -9.81 -2.48
C TRP A 92 0.76 -8.39 -3.01
N PRO A 93 0.30 -7.34 -2.30
CA PRO A 93 0.58 -5.95 -2.66
C PRO A 93 2.01 -5.57 -2.25
N MET A 94 2.46 -4.37 -2.66
CA MET A 94 3.70 -3.76 -2.15
C MET A 94 4.94 -4.70 -2.23
N GLN A 95 5.04 -5.50 -3.30
CA GLN A 95 6.04 -6.57 -3.40
C GLN A 95 7.48 -6.08 -3.23
N GLY A 96 7.80 -4.88 -3.72
CA GLY A 96 9.13 -4.27 -3.54
C GLY A 96 9.46 -4.03 -2.06
N TRP A 97 8.52 -3.49 -1.27
CA TRP A 97 8.73 -3.30 0.17
C TRP A 97 8.77 -4.62 0.92
N LEU A 98 7.90 -5.58 0.58
CA LEU A 98 7.94 -6.89 1.23
C LEU A 98 9.25 -7.64 0.93
N ALA A 99 9.78 -7.53 -0.29
CA ALA A 99 11.08 -8.10 -0.63
C ALA A 99 12.22 -7.41 0.13
N ALA A 100 12.24 -6.08 0.18
CA ALA A 100 13.24 -5.33 0.93
C ALA A 100 13.22 -5.66 2.44
N PHE A 101 12.04 -5.79 3.04
CA PHE A 101 11.92 -6.23 4.44
C PHE A 101 12.42 -7.66 4.67
N GLU A 102 12.26 -8.55 3.69
CA GLU A 102 12.77 -9.92 3.75
C GLU A 102 14.30 -9.95 3.62
N ASP A 103 14.86 -9.18 2.69
CA ASP A 103 16.30 -9.00 2.49
C ASP A 103 16.98 -8.40 3.74
N ASP A 104 16.31 -7.44 4.40
CA ASP A 104 16.76 -6.84 5.66
C ASP A 104 16.55 -7.76 6.89
N GLY A 105 15.96 -8.95 6.71
CA GLY A 105 15.68 -9.91 7.78
C GLY A 105 14.59 -9.48 8.76
N LEU A 106 13.77 -8.50 8.39
CA LEU A 106 12.67 -7.95 9.19
C LEU A 106 11.40 -8.81 9.10
N ILE A 107 11.22 -9.53 8.00
CA ILE A 107 10.17 -10.53 7.84
C ILE A 107 10.74 -11.86 7.32
N VAL A 108 9.98 -12.92 7.50
CA VAL A 108 10.11 -14.18 6.77
C VAL A 108 8.78 -14.51 6.11
N ARG A 109 8.82 -15.31 5.05
CA ARG A 109 7.61 -15.88 4.45
C ARG A 109 7.44 -17.33 4.88
N ASP A 110 6.20 -17.72 5.14
CA ASP A 110 5.87 -19.14 5.31
C ASP A 110 5.76 -19.86 3.96
N ALA A 111 5.36 -21.14 3.99
CA ALA A 111 5.24 -21.99 2.82
C ALA A 111 4.24 -21.46 1.77
N ASP A 112 3.26 -20.65 2.18
CA ASP A 112 2.25 -20.05 1.32
C ASP A 112 2.64 -18.62 0.88
N GLY A 113 3.86 -18.18 1.23
CA GLY A 113 4.39 -16.86 0.90
C GLY A 113 3.89 -15.75 1.83
N HIS A 114 3.18 -16.10 2.92
CA HIS A 114 2.62 -15.13 3.84
C HIS A 114 3.72 -14.44 4.66
N PRO A 115 3.82 -13.11 4.63
CA PRO A 115 4.85 -12.39 5.37
C PRO A 115 4.56 -12.43 6.87
N GLN A 116 5.58 -12.72 7.67
CA GLN A 116 5.52 -12.73 9.13
C GLN A 116 6.73 -11.98 9.68
N ARG A 117 6.50 -11.11 10.67
CA ARG A 117 7.59 -10.36 11.30
C ARG A 117 8.57 -11.32 11.98
N THR A 118 9.87 -11.10 11.78
CA THR A 118 10.89 -11.85 12.52
C THR A 118 10.86 -11.39 13.98
N GLY A 119 11.11 -12.30 14.92
CA GLY A 119 11.16 -12.00 16.35
C GLY A 119 12.33 -11.08 16.77
N VAL A 120 13.01 -10.43 15.81
CA VAL A 120 14.11 -9.50 16.09
C VAL A 120 13.53 -8.22 16.66
N ARG A 121 13.81 -8.06 17.95
CA ARG A 121 13.44 -6.94 18.81
C ARG A 121 14.16 -5.67 18.30
N GLN A 122 13.45 -4.56 18.16
CA GLN A 122 13.92 -3.29 17.54
C GLN A 122 15.10 -2.60 18.27
N ASP A 123 15.60 -3.17 19.35
CA ASP A 123 16.62 -2.62 20.25
C ASP A 123 18.08 -2.79 19.78
N VAL A 124 18.34 -3.35 18.59
CA VAL A 124 19.73 -3.63 18.11
C VAL A 124 20.21 -2.70 16.98
N LEU A 125 19.34 -1.91 16.33
CA LEU A 125 19.78 -0.92 15.35
C LEU A 125 19.97 0.45 16.01
N GLY A 126 21.05 0.56 16.81
CA GLY A 126 21.60 1.86 17.19
C GLY A 126 22.18 2.59 15.96
N PRO A 127 22.33 3.92 15.99
CA PRO A 127 22.79 4.68 14.84
C PRO A 127 24.24 4.31 14.52
N SER A 128 24.49 3.72 13.36
CA SER A 128 25.82 3.69 12.77
C SER A 128 26.16 5.10 12.29
N LEU A 129 26.87 5.85 13.13
CA LEU A 129 27.60 7.05 12.75
C LEU A 129 28.74 6.65 11.81
N GLY A 130 28.77 7.27 10.63
CA GLY A 130 29.85 7.23 9.65
C GLY A 130 29.71 8.42 8.71
#